data_AF-A0A940P400-F1
#
_entry.id   AF-A0A940P400-F1
#
_cell.length_a   1.000
_cell.length_b   1.000
_cell.length_c   1.000
_cell.angle_alpha   90.00
_cell.angle_beta   90.00
_cell.angle_gamma   90.00
#
_symmetry.space_group_name_H-M   'P 1'
#
loop_
_entity.id
_entity.type
_entity.pdbx_description
1 polymer ?
#
loop_
_entity_poly.entity_id
_entity_poly.type
_entity_poly.pdbx_seq_one_letter_code
_entity_poly.pdbx_strand_id
1 'polypeptide(L)'
;KTPLITQPTLAAILGTDVTLMQSAGEGGAWGIALLAAYLNRSDRSESLRAYLQNRVFADQQQQTVSPKQADSEGLNVYMIKYSEGLAAEHAAVAQSNRGE
;
A
#
# COMPACT_ATOMS: atom_id res chain seq x y z
N LYS A 1 5.99 8.15 9.01
CA LYS A 1 5.09 6.98 8.81
C LYS A 1 5.44 5.94 9.85
N THR A 2 4.47 5.41 10.58
CA THR A 2 4.72 4.31 11.51
C THR A 2 4.86 3.02 10.68
N PRO A 3 6.03 2.37 10.68
CA PRO A 3 6.20 1.10 9.97
C PRO A 3 5.23 0.05 10.52
N LEU A 4 4.92 -0.97 9.72
CA LEU A 4 4.11 -2.14 10.11
C LEU A 4 2.63 -1.90 10.46
N ILE A 5 2.08 -0.68 10.34
CA ILE A 5 0.62 -0.50 10.55
C ILE A 5 -0.17 -0.98 9.33
N THR A 6 0.23 -0.57 8.12
CA THR A 6 -0.56 -0.81 6.90
C THR A 6 -0.18 -2.10 6.17
N GLN A 7 1.07 -2.57 6.29
CA GLN A 7 1.55 -3.75 5.57
C GLN A 7 0.86 -5.05 6.00
N PRO A 8 0.66 -5.34 7.30
CA PRO A 8 -0.01 -6.57 7.70
C PRO A 8 -1.46 -6.61 7.20
N THR A 9 -2.17 -5.49 7.31
CA THR A 9 -3.54 -5.37 6.80
C THR A 9 -3.59 -5.56 5.29
N LEU A 10 -2.71 -4.90 4.52
CA LEU A 10 -2.66 -5.06 3.07
C LEU A 10 -2.26 -6.48 2.66
N ALA A 11 -1.29 -7.10 3.33
CA ALA A 11 -0.88 -8.46 3.05
C ALA A 11 -2.04 -9.44 3.32
N ALA A 12 -2.75 -9.26 4.45
CA ALA A 12 -3.89 -10.08 4.81
C ALA A 12 -5.09 -9.92 3.85
N ILE A 13 -5.35 -8.71 3.34
CA ILE A 13 -6.38 -8.43 2.34
C ILE A 13 -6.02 -9.05 0.98
N LEU A 14 -4.77 -8.85 0.53
CA LEU A 14 -4.32 -9.27 -0.79
C LEU A 14 -3.92 -10.76 -0.84
N GLY A 15 -3.76 -11.41 0.31
CA GLY A 15 -3.28 -12.79 0.42
C GLY A 15 -1.87 -12.99 -0.14
N THR A 16 -1.05 -11.93 -0.18
CA THR A 16 0.27 -11.93 -0.82
C THR A 16 1.28 -11.14 0.00
N ASP A 17 2.56 -11.42 -0.20
CA ASP A 17 3.65 -10.69 0.45
C ASP A 17 3.64 -9.21 0.05
N VAL A 18 3.69 -8.32 1.03
CA VAL A 18 3.76 -6.87 0.82
C VAL A 18 5.11 -6.34 1.27
N THR A 19 5.83 -5.70 0.35
CA THR A 19 7.12 -5.06 0.63
C THR A 19 6.96 -3.54 0.57
N LEU A 20 7.44 -2.83 1.60
CA LEU A 20 7.60 -1.37 1.55
C LEU A 20 9.06 -0.98 1.68
N MET A 21 9.39 0.10 0.99
CA MET A 21 10.65 0.83 1.10
C MET A 21 10.44 2.07 1.97
N GLN A 22 11.50 2.57 2.60
CA GLN A 22 11.44 3.78 3.41
C GLN A 22 10.96 5.01 2.61
N SER A 23 11.26 5.08 1.31
CA SER A 23 10.82 6.12 0.38
C SER A 23 9.40 5.93 -0.19
N ALA A 24 8.66 4.89 0.21
CA ALA A 24 7.30 4.60 -0.28
C ALA A 24 6.25 5.69 0.08
N GLY A 25 6.66 6.76 0.78
CA GLY A 25 5.83 7.94 1.04
C GLY A 25 6.05 9.13 0.13
N GLU A 26 7.06 9.14 -0.73
CA GLU A 26 7.42 10.35 -1.47
C GLU A 26 6.75 10.48 -2.85
N GLY A 27 6.02 9.45 -3.28
CA GLY A 27 5.10 9.52 -4.41
C GLY A 27 5.73 9.95 -5.75
N GLY A 28 4.93 10.60 -6.60
CA GLY A 28 5.31 10.93 -7.99
C GLY A 28 6.39 12.00 -8.12
N ALA A 29 6.44 12.98 -7.20
CA ALA A 29 7.43 14.06 -7.25
C ALA A 29 8.86 13.53 -7.03
N TRP A 30 9.03 12.58 -6.12
CA TRP A 30 10.30 11.88 -5.93
C TRP A 30 10.70 11.07 -7.17
N GLY A 31 9.75 10.39 -7.81
CA GLY A 31 9.98 9.69 -9.07
C GLY A 31 10.46 10.62 -10.19
N ILE A 32 9.89 11.82 -10.30
CA ILE A 32 10.31 12.84 -11.29
C ILE A 32 11.72 13.36 -10.97
N ALA A 33 12.00 13.65 -9.70
CA ALA A 33 13.34 14.08 -9.27
C ALA A 33 14.39 12.99 -9.54
N LEU A 34 14.04 11.73 -9.30
CA LEU A 34 14.89 10.58 -9.58
C LEU A 34 15.15 10.40 -11.07
N LEU A 35 14.12 10.57 -11.90
CA LEU A 35 14.27 10.51 -13.35
C LEU A 35 15.15 11.66 -13.85
N ALA A 36 14.99 12.87 -13.32
CA ALA A 36 15.85 14.00 -13.64
C ALA A 36 17.31 13.74 -13.22
N ALA A 37 17.53 13.17 -12.03
CA ALA A 37 18.86 12.79 -11.54
C ALA A 37 19.49 11.70 -12.42
N TYR A 38 18.73 10.67 -12.80
CA TYR A 38 19.14 9.67 -13.78
C TYR A 38 19.51 10.39 -15.09
N LEU A 39 18.65 11.27 -15.60
CA LEU A 39 18.90 11.99 -16.83
C LEU A 39 19.99 13.06 -16.74
N ASN A 40 20.55 13.40 -15.59
CA ASN A 40 21.64 14.38 -15.48
C ASN A 40 23.02 13.75 -15.25
N ARG A 41 23.11 12.41 -15.21
CA ARG A 41 24.39 11.71 -14.95
C ARG A 41 25.32 11.73 -16.17
N SER A 42 26.62 11.77 -15.89
CA SER A 42 27.69 11.75 -16.89
C SER A 42 27.87 10.37 -17.55
N ASP A 43 27.67 9.28 -16.81
CA ASP A 43 27.71 7.92 -17.37
C ASP A 43 26.33 7.43 -17.80
N ARG A 44 26.08 7.40 -19.11
CA ARG A 44 24.81 6.97 -19.71
C ARG A 44 24.70 5.47 -19.97
N SER A 45 25.78 4.70 -19.75
CA SER A 45 25.82 3.29 -20.15
C SER A 45 24.90 2.40 -19.31
N GLU A 46 24.62 2.79 -18.07
CA GLU A 46 23.74 2.04 -17.18
C GLU A 46 22.25 2.26 -17.51
N SER A 47 21.50 1.17 -17.68
CA SER A 47 20.04 1.24 -17.86
C SER A 47 19.33 1.80 -16.61
N LEU A 48 18.12 2.36 -16.77
CA LEU A 48 17.34 2.87 -15.64
C LEU A 48 17.09 1.78 -14.59
N ARG A 49 16.78 0.56 -15.05
CA ARG A 49 16.58 -0.59 -14.17
C ARG A 49 17.81 -0.89 -13.32
N ALA A 50 18.98 -0.94 -13.94
CA ALA A 50 20.24 -1.20 -13.26
C ALA A 50 20.58 -0.07 -12.28
N TYR A 51 20.41 1.19 -12.69
CA TYR A 51 20.61 2.34 -11.82
C TYR A 51 19.72 2.32 -10.58
N LEU A 52 18.42 2.02 -10.76
CA LEU A 52 17.49 1.86 -9.66
C LEU A 52 17.94 0.75 -8.70
N GLN A 53 18.29 -0.42 -9.23
CA GLN A 53 18.68 -1.57 -8.42
C GLN A 53 20.02 -1.38 -7.69
N ASN A 54 21.03 -0.87 -8.38
CA ASN A 54 22.43 -0.85 -7.93
C ASN A 54 22.83 0.44 -7.20
N ARG A 55 22.07 1.52 -7.37
CA ARG A 55 22.40 2.84 -6.78
C ARG A 55 21.32 3.34 -5.86
N VAL A 56 20.06 3.30 -6.31
CA VAL A 56 18.94 3.95 -5.61
C VAL A 56 18.37 3.04 -4.52
N PHE A 57 18.26 1.75 -4.82
CA PHE A 57 17.66 0.74 -3.95
C PHE A 57 18.68 -0.17 -3.28
N ALA A 58 19.97 -0.08 -3.62
CA ALA A 58 21.02 -0.98 -3.13
C ALA A 58 21.12 -0.98 -1.60
N ASP A 59 21.01 0.19 -0.98
CA ASP A 59 21.09 0.35 0.49
C ASP A 59 19.73 0.66 1.13
N GLN A 60 18.63 0.54 0.36
CA GLN A 60 17.30 0.82 0.90
C GLN A 60 16.87 -0.34 1.80
N GLN A 61 16.54 -0.02 3.05
CA GLN A 61 15.89 -0.99 3.92
C GLN A 61 14.50 -1.31 3.37
N GLN A 62 14.32 -2.57 3.02
CA GLN A 62 13.05 -3.13 2.60
C GLN A 62 12.48 -3.96 3.73
N GLN A 63 11.19 -3.81 3.98
CA GLN A 63 10.48 -4.64 4.93
C GLN A 63 9.37 -5.39 4.21
N THR A 64 9.51 -6.70 4.13
CA THR A 64 8.49 -7.61 3.60
C THR A 64 7.67 -8.17 4.75
N VAL A 65 6.34 -8.12 4.60
CA VAL A 65 5.38 -8.69 5.53
C VAL A 65 4.54 -9.70 4.76
N SER A 66 4.57 -10.95 5.22
CA SER A 66 3.72 -12.02 4.69
C SER A 66 2.33 -11.99 5.33
N PRO A 67 1.30 -12.47 4.61
CA PRO A 67 -0.04 -12.59 5.16
C PRO A 67 -0.05 -13.54 6.36
N LYS A 68 -0.75 -13.13 7.43
CA LYS A 68 -1.04 -14.01 8.55
C LYS A 68 -2.45 -14.54 8.42
N GLN A 69 -2.60 -15.85 8.56
CA GLN A 69 -3.90 -16.51 8.47
C GLN A 69 -4.95 -15.90 9.41
N ALA A 70 -4.58 -15.64 10.67
CA ALA A 70 -5.48 -15.01 11.65
C ALA A 70 -5.98 -13.62 11.23
N ASP A 71 -5.12 -12.83 10.58
CA ASP A 71 -5.49 -11.48 10.11
C ASP A 71 -6.46 -11.59 8.92
N SER A 72 -6.22 -12.52 8.00
CA SER A 72 -7.11 -12.79 6.85
C SER A 72 -8.48 -13.32 7.29
N GLU A 73 -8.52 -14.27 8.24
CA GLU A 73 -9.76 -14.80 8.79
C GLU A 73 -10.54 -13.73 9.55
N GLY A 74 -9.86 -12.92 10.37
CA GLY A 74 -10.47 -11.80 11.09
C GLY A 74 -11.06 -10.75 10.13
N LEU A 75 -10.36 -10.42 9.05
CA LEU A 75 -10.87 -9.55 7.99
C LEU A 75 -12.09 -10.13 7.29
N ASN A 76 -12.10 -11.44 7.00
CA ASN A 76 -13.25 -12.09 6.38
C ASN A 76 -14.50 -12.00 7.29
N VAL A 77 -14.35 -12.30 8.59
CA VAL A 77 -15.43 -12.15 9.57
C VAL A 77 -15.91 -10.71 9.66
N TYR A 78 -14.99 -9.75 9.67
CA TYR A 78 -15.33 -8.33 9.65
C TYR A 78 -16.13 -7.95 8.40
N MET A 79 -15.70 -8.38 7.21
CA MET A 79 -16.35 -8.06 5.94
C MET A 79 -17.77 -8.63 5.85
N ILE A 80 -18.00 -9.83 6.39
CA ILE A 80 -19.35 -10.42 6.51
C ILE A 80 -20.24 -9.52 7.38
N LYS A 81 -19.78 -9.19 8.59
CA LYS A 81 -20.54 -8.32 9.52
C LYS A 81 -20.79 -6.92 8.97
N TYR A 82 -19.79 -6.35 8.30
CA TYR A 82 -19.90 -5.05 7.64
C TYR A 82 -20.98 -5.08 6.55
N SER A 83 -20.99 -6.14 5.73
CA SER A 83 -21.99 -6.34 4.67
C SER A 83 -23.40 -6.50 5.24
N GLU A 84 -23.55 -7.22 6.34
CA GLU A 84 -24.83 -7.36 7.06
C GLU A 84 -25.29 -6.01 7.66
N GLY A 85 -24.36 -5.23 8.21
CA GLY A 85 -24.63 -3.92 8.79
C GLY A 85 -25.08 -2.86 7.79
N LEU A 86 -24.63 -2.94 6.54
CA LEU A 86 -25.05 -2.02 5.46
C LEU A 86 -26.57 -2.02 5.24
N ALA A 87 -27.24 -3.16 5.41
CA ALA A 87 -28.70 -3.22 5.31
C ALA A 87 -29.39 -2.39 6.40
N ALA A 88 -28.85 -2.38 7.62
CA ALA A 88 -29.34 -1.56 8.72
C ALA A 88 -29.06 -0.08 8.49
N GLU A 89 -27.88 0.28 7.96
CA GLU A 89 -27.55 1.65 7.57
C GLU A 89 -28.51 2.18 6.50
N HIS A 90 -28.73 1.42 5.42
CA HIS A 90 -29.67 1.79 4.36
C HIS A 90 -31.10 1.97 4.87
N ALA A 91 -31.56 1.10 5.77
CA ALA A 91 -32.87 1.23 6.39
C ALA A 91 -32.99 2.51 7.24
N ALA A 92 -31.95 2.86 8.01
CA ALA A 92 -31.92 4.09 8.80
C ALA A 92 -31.95 5.35 7.93
N VAL A 93 -31.18 5.38 6.84
CA VAL A 93 -31.19 6.49 5.87
C VAL A 93 -32.56 6.62 5.18
N ALA A 94 -33.15 5.50 4.75
CA ALA A 94 -34.47 5.51 4.14
C ALA A 94 -35.57 6.00 5.08
N GLN A 95 -35.45 5.74 6.39
CA GLN A 95 -36.41 6.21 7.39
C GLN A 95 -36.20 7.70 7.72
N SER A 96 -34.96 8.18 7.77
CA SER A 96 -34.65 9.61 7.92
C SER A 96 -35.22 10.46 6.78
N ASN A 97 -35.11 9.98 5.53
CA ASN A 97 -35.61 10.69 4.35
C ASN A 97 -37.15 10.69 4.20
N ARG A 98 -37.89 9.93 5.03
CA ARG A 98 -39.37 9.93 5.06
C ARG A 98 -39.96 10.88 6.10
N GLY A 99 -39.11 11.49 6.94
CA GLY A 99 -39.51 12.40 8.01
C GLY A 99 -39.41 13.89 7.66
N GLU A 100 -38.88 14.23 6.48
CA GLU A 100 -38.90 15.57 5.87
C GLU A 100 -40.02 15.69 4.83
#